data_AF-A0AAD0TBF3-F1
#
_entry.id   AF-A0AAD0TBF3-F1
#
_cell.length_a   1.000
_cell.length_b   1.000
_cell.length_c   1.000
_cell.angle_alpha   90.00
_cell.angle_beta   90.00
_cell.angle_gamma   90.00
#
_symmetry.space_group_name_H-M   'P 1'
#
loop_
_entity.id
_entity.type
_entity.pdbx_description
1 polymer ?
#
loop_
_entity_poly.entity_id
_entity_poly.type
_entity_poly.pdbx_seq_one_letter_code
_entity_poly.pdbx_strand_id
1 'polypeptide(L)'
;MTRIALSLALFATCSLDVTAAACPPEQYEVCVTDCVCLPDVRGVLGPLPGEVSRVASGALQQWLVQARADALASGVEPMPPAIREKLTPYFDAALLEGARYRIGDSSELGAASAMLHDPDIKAVTLVDVILFRDREGALDDVALWAHELVHAQQYREWGVEGFASRYAEDADSVEQPAYEMQFRVAKALRGK
;
A
#
# COMPACT_ATOMS: atom_id res chain seq x y z
N MET A 1 68.07 2.91 -52.95
CA MET A 1 66.90 2.24 -53.57
C MET A 1 66.83 0.89 -52.87
N THR A 2 65.87 0.54 -52.00
CA THR A 2 64.41 0.53 -52.18
C THR A 2 63.77 0.38 -50.77
N ARG A 3 62.66 1.07 -50.52
CA ARG A 3 61.84 1.00 -49.30
C ARG A 3 60.94 -0.23 -49.37
N ILE A 4 60.74 -0.99 -48.29
CA ILE A 4 59.55 -1.84 -48.12
C ILE A 4 58.96 -1.58 -46.74
N ALA A 5 57.72 -1.13 -46.77
CA ALA A 5 56.96 -0.58 -45.67
C ALA A 5 56.33 -1.67 -44.80
N LEU A 6 56.29 -1.37 -43.50
CA LEU A 6 55.51 -2.01 -42.46
C LEU A 6 54.01 -1.84 -42.76
N SER A 7 53.21 -2.90 -42.72
CA SER A 7 51.75 -2.80 -42.80
C SER A 7 51.13 -3.57 -41.63
N LEU A 8 50.79 -2.82 -40.60
CA LEU A 8 50.05 -3.26 -39.43
C LEU A 8 48.54 -3.19 -39.79
N ALA A 9 47.91 -4.35 -39.99
CA ALA A 9 46.47 -4.42 -40.25
C ALA A 9 45.70 -4.30 -38.94
N LEU A 10 45.15 -3.10 -38.69
CA LEU A 10 44.26 -2.82 -37.57
C LEU A 10 42.83 -3.18 -38.00
N PHE A 11 42.32 -4.33 -37.55
CA PHE A 11 40.91 -4.68 -37.70
C PHE A 11 40.09 -3.87 -36.69
N ALA A 12 39.45 -2.80 -37.15
CA ALA A 12 38.44 -2.08 -36.38
C ALA A 12 37.13 -2.88 -36.42
N THR A 13 36.80 -3.56 -35.32
CA THR A 13 35.48 -4.13 -35.09
C THR A 13 34.50 -2.98 -34.84
N CYS A 14 33.62 -2.72 -35.79
CA CYS A 14 32.51 -1.79 -35.63
C CYS A 14 31.46 -2.45 -34.72
N SER A 15 31.45 -2.10 -33.44
CA SER A 15 30.34 -2.42 -32.54
C SER A 15 29.12 -1.61 -33.01
N LEU A 16 28.04 -2.30 -33.38
CA LEU A 16 26.75 -1.65 -33.60
C LEU A 16 26.17 -1.33 -32.23
N ASP A 17 26.33 -0.08 -31.80
CA ASP A 17 25.56 0.44 -30.68
C ASP A 17 24.10 0.51 -31.13
N VAL A 18 23.27 -0.43 -30.68
CA VAL A 18 21.81 -0.25 -30.67
C VAL A 18 21.55 0.89 -29.71
N THR A 19 21.47 2.11 -30.23
CA THR A 19 20.90 3.22 -29.48
C THR A 19 19.43 2.88 -29.26
N ALA A 20 19.06 2.53 -28.03
CA ALA A 20 17.70 2.77 -27.57
C ALA A 20 17.42 4.24 -27.88
N ALA A 21 16.59 4.50 -28.89
CA ALA A 21 16.28 5.86 -29.29
C ALA A 21 15.47 6.49 -28.17
N ALA A 22 16.15 7.21 -27.27
CA ALA A 22 15.50 8.05 -26.29
C ALA A 22 14.52 8.98 -27.02
N CYS A 23 13.32 9.15 -26.47
CA CYS A 23 12.31 10.01 -27.07
C CYS A 23 12.86 11.44 -27.28
N PRO A 24 12.40 12.16 -28.32
CA PRO A 24 12.73 13.56 -28.53
C PRO A 24 12.50 14.40 -27.27
N PRO A 25 13.20 15.52 -27.08
CA PRO A 25 12.92 16.44 -25.98
C PRO A 25 11.43 16.83 -25.97
N GLU A 26 10.84 16.95 -24.79
CA GLU A 26 9.39 17.14 -24.56
C GLU A 26 8.51 15.94 -24.97
N GLN A 27 9.09 14.76 -25.09
CA GLN A 27 8.36 13.51 -25.23
C GLN A 27 8.82 12.51 -24.18
N TYR A 28 7.93 11.58 -23.82
CA TYR A 28 8.25 10.48 -22.93
C TYR A 28 7.81 9.15 -23.56
N GLU A 29 8.49 8.08 -23.15
CA GLU A 29 8.26 6.74 -23.69
C GLU A 29 7.19 6.00 -22.89
N VAL A 30 6.23 5.38 -23.58
CA VAL A 30 5.23 4.47 -23.00
C VAL A 30 5.33 3.12 -23.70
N CYS A 31 5.55 2.06 -22.92
CA CYS A 31 5.67 0.69 -23.44
C CYS A 31 4.56 -0.19 -22.86
N VAL A 32 3.75 -0.79 -23.74
CA VAL A 32 2.76 -1.82 -23.37
C VAL A 32 3.11 -3.15 -24.05
N THR A 33 3.35 -3.12 -25.35
CA THR A 33 3.92 -4.24 -26.14
C THR A 33 5.07 -3.74 -27.02
N ASP A 34 4.90 -2.56 -27.61
CA ASP A 34 5.93 -1.78 -28.27
C ASP A 34 5.99 -0.40 -27.60
N CYS A 35 7.16 0.24 -27.65
CA CYS A 35 7.36 1.56 -27.07
C CYS A 35 7.00 2.66 -28.06
N VAL A 36 6.21 3.64 -27.62
CA VAL A 36 5.83 4.82 -28.40
C VAL A 36 6.22 6.08 -27.65
N CYS A 37 6.73 7.08 -28.37
CA CYS A 37 6.98 8.40 -27.82
C CYS A 37 5.72 9.26 -27.93
N LEU A 38 5.25 9.77 -26.79
CA LEU A 38 4.11 10.67 -26.71
C LEU A 38 4.57 12.07 -26.27
N PRO A 39 3.94 13.15 -26.78
CA PRO A 39 4.22 14.49 -26.29
C PRO A 39 3.97 14.58 -24.79
N ASP A 40 4.90 15.22 -24.08
CA ASP A 40 4.81 15.47 -22.65
C ASP A 40 3.83 16.62 -22.39
N VAL A 41 2.55 16.25 -22.33
CA VAL A 41 1.46 17.17 -22.01
C VAL A 41 1.36 17.45 -20.51
N ARG A 42 2.20 16.87 -19.65
CA ARG A 42 2.09 16.99 -18.18
C ARG A 42 2.29 18.42 -17.69
N GLY A 43 3.05 19.24 -18.44
CA GLY A 43 3.20 20.67 -18.18
C GLY A 43 1.92 21.49 -18.39
N VAL A 44 0.94 20.96 -19.16
CA VAL A 44 -0.33 21.64 -19.49
C VAL A 44 -1.53 20.96 -18.84
N LEU A 45 -1.57 19.63 -18.85
CA LEU A 45 -2.71 18.83 -18.38
C LEU A 45 -2.50 18.25 -16.96
N GLY A 46 -1.31 18.42 -16.38
CA GLY A 46 -0.92 17.75 -15.13
C GLY A 46 -0.53 16.27 -15.33
N PRO A 47 -0.15 15.57 -14.25
CA PRO A 47 0.23 14.16 -14.32
C PRO A 47 -0.93 13.30 -14.83
N LEU A 48 -0.61 12.19 -15.51
CA LEU A 48 -1.64 11.27 -15.97
C LEU A 48 -2.31 10.57 -14.77
N PRO A 49 -3.61 10.22 -14.84
CA PRO A 49 -4.29 9.54 -13.73
C PRO A 49 -3.56 8.30 -13.19
N GLY A 50 -2.99 7.47 -14.08
CA GLY A 50 -2.20 6.29 -13.69
C GLY A 50 -0.80 6.60 -13.14
N GLU A 51 -0.24 7.79 -13.41
CA GLU A 51 0.98 8.24 -12.73
C GLU A 51 0.68 8.68 -11.30
N VAL A 52 -0.41 9.43 -11.09
CA VAL A 52 -0.86 9.86 -9.76
C VAL A 52 -1.14 8.64 -8.88
N SER A 53 -1.89 7.67 -9.38
CA SER A 53 -2.24 6.47 -8.63
C SER A 53 -1.00 5.63 -8.25
N ARG A 54 -0.02 5.48 -9.16
CA ARG A 54 1.25 4.78 -8.84
C ARG A 54 2.07 5.50 -7.78
N VAL A 55 2.16 6.83 -7.84
CA VAL A 55 2.88 7.62 -6.82
C VAL A 55 2.17 7.52 -5.47
N ALA A 56 0.84 7.65 -5.44
CA ALA A 56 0.05 7.51 -4.23
C ALA A 56 0.17 6.10 -3.62
N SER A 57 0.06 5.05 -4.44
CA SER A 57 0.25 3.66 -4.03
C SER A 57 1.63 3.43 -3.41
N GLY A 58 2.70 3.90 -4.08
CA GLY A 58 4.06 3.76 -3.57
C GLY A 58 4.29 4.51 -2.25
N ALA A 59 3.71 5.69 -2.09
CA ALA A 59 3.77 6.45 -0.84
C ALA A 59 3.00 5.76 0.29
N LEU A 60 1.78 5.28 0.02
CA LEU A 60 0.96 4.55 0.99
C LEU A 60 1.64 3.26 1.43
N GLN A 61 2.18 2.47 0.50
CA GLN A 61 2.92 1.24 0.81
C GLN A 61 4.10 1.51 1.76
N GLN A 62 4.92 2.53 1.46
CA GLN A 62 6.07 2.89 2.30
C GLN A 62 5.62 3.31 3.70
N TRP A 63 4.59 4.16 3.77
CA TRP A 63 4.05 4.60 5.03
C TRP A 63 3.52 3.43 5.87
N LEU A 64 2.76 2.49 5.28
CA LEU A 64 2.24 1.32 5.98
C LEU A 64 3.35 0.47 6.61
N VAL A 65 4.42 0.20 5.86
CA VAL A 65 5.56 -0.58 6.36
C VAL A 65 6.27 0.14 7.49
N GLN A 66 6.52 1.44 7.33
CA GLN A 66 7.23 2.25 8.34
C GLN A 66 6.40 2.41 9.61
N ALA A 67 5.13 2.81 9.48
CA ALA A 67 4.22 2.99 10.60
C ALA A 67 4.04 1.69 11.40
N ARG A 68 3.95 0.54 10.72
CA ARG A 68 3.92 -0.76 11.39
C ARG A 68 5.19 -1.02 12.20
N ALA A 69 6.36 -0.77 11.61
CA ALA A 69 7.64 -0.97 12.30
C ALA A 69 7.74 -0.08 13.55
N ASP A 70 7.31 1.17 13.45
CA ASP A 70 7.31 2.13 14.55
C ASP A 70 6.34 1.73 15.66
N ALA A 71 5.14 1.27 15.30
CA ALA A 71 4.15 0.77 16.24
C ALA A 71 4.68 -0.46 17.01
N LEU A 72 5.33 -1.40 16.31
CA LEU A 72 5.97 -2.57 16.94
C LEU A 72 7.11 -2.17 17.87
N ALA A 73 7.98 -1.25 17.44
CA ALA A 73 9.08 -0.75 18.25
C ALA A 73 8.59 -0.03 19.52
N SER A 74 7.43 0.62 19.42
CA SER A 74 6.79 1.34 20.51
C SER A 74 5.93 0.44 21.41
N GLY A 75 5.86 -0.86 21.12
CA GLY A 75 5.09 -1.85 21.88
C GLY A 75 3.65 -2.02 21.38
N VAL A 76 3.21 -3.28 21.34
CA VAL A 76 1.85 -3.67 20.95
C VAL A 76 1.35 -4.78 21.86
N GLU A 77 0.04 -4.89 21.98
CA GLU A 77 -0.64 -5.91 22.76
C GLU A 77 -1.36 -6.93 21.84
N PRO A 78 -1.56 -8.18 22.29
CA PRO A 78 -2.42 -9.12 21.57
C PRO A 78 -3.90 -8.70 21.67
N MET A 79 -4.73 -9.14 20.73
CA MET A 79 -6.18 -8.92 20.79
C MET A 79 -6.78 -9.31 22.15
N PRO A 80 -7.62 -8.46 22.78
CA PRO A 80 -8.25 -8.79 24.06
C PRO A 80 -9.06 -10.09 23.97
N PRO A 81 -8.94 -11.02 24.95
CA PRO A 81 -9.61 -12.32 24.88
C PRO A 81 -11.13 -12.24 24.70
N ALA A 82 -11.79 -11.28 25.34
CA ALA A 82 -13.24 -11.06 25.25
C ALA A 82 -13.69 -10.57 23.86
N ILE A 83 -12.85 -9.79 23.17
CA ILE A 83 -13.08 -9.39 21.78
C ILE A 83 -12.90 -10.61 20.86
N ARG A 84 -11.79 -11.34 21.03
CA ARG A 84 -11.45 -12.53 20.23
C ARG A 84 -12.52 -13.60 20.25
N GLU A 85 -13.07 -13.90 21.43
CA GLU A 85 -14.15 -14.89 21.58
C GLU A 85 -15.37 -14.53 20.71
N LYS A 86 -15.77 -13.26 20.71
CA LYS A 86 -16.91 -12.77 19.93
C LYS A 86 -16.67 -12.80 18.41
N LEU A 87 -15.41 -12.73 17.99
CA LEU A 87 -15.01 -12.68 16.57
C LEU A 87 -14.65 -14.03 15.96
N THR A 88 -14.44 -15.06 16.79
CA THR A 88 -14.15 -16.44 16.36
C THR A 88 -15.14 -17.01 15.32
N PRO A 89 -16.44 -16.69 15.33
CA PRO A 89 -17.37 -17.16 14.29
C PRO A 89 -17.18 -16.54 12.90
N TYR A 90 -16.42 -15.44 12.79
CA TYR A 90 -16.34 -14.64 11.55
C TYR A 90 -14.99 -14.75 10.86
N PHE A 91 -13.92 -15.02 11.60
CA PHE A 91 -12.54 -14.97 11.11
C PHE A 91 -11.77 -16.24 11.47
N ASP A 92 -10.74 -16.56 10.69
CA ASP A 92 -9.87 -17.69 10.98
C ASP A 92 -9.02 -17.44 12.25
N ALA A 93 -8.70 -18.52 12.97
CA ALA A 93 -7.98 -18.42 14.24
C ALA A 93 -6.59 -17.80 14.08
N ALA A 94 -5.89 -18.06 12.97
CA ALA A 94 -4.55 -17.51 12.74
C ALA A 94 -4.58 -16.00 12.52
N LEU A 95 -5.64 -15.45 11.88
CA LEU A 95 -5.86 -14.01 11.77
C LEU A 95 -6.00 -13.38 13.15
N LEU A 96 -6.89 -13.95 13.98
CA LEU A 96 -7.20 -13.45 15.31
C LEU A 96 -6.00 -13.53 16.26
N GLU A 97 -5.20 -14.59 16.15
CA GLU A 97 -3.96 -14.78 16.93
C GLU A 97 -2.80 -13.92 16.43
N GLY A 98 -2.75 -13.64 15.13
CA GLY A 98 -1.73 -12.80 14.50
C GLY A 98 -1.92 -11.32 14.79
N ALA A 99 -3.17 -10.85 14.87
CA ALA A 99 -3.48 -9.44 15.07
C ALA A 99 -2.93 -8.89 16.41
N ARG A 100 -2.39 -7.68 16.33
CA ARG A 100 -1.91 -6.88 17.46
C ARG A 100 -2.63 -5.54 17.50
N TYR A 101 -2.62 -4.88 18.65
CA TYR A 101 -3.14 -3.53 18.77
C TYR A 101 -2.28 -2.62 19.63
N ARG A 102 -2.43 -1.32 19.45
CA ARG A 102 -2.05 -0.30 20.43
C ARG A 102 -3.06 0.85 20.39
N ILE A 103 -3.02 1.69 21.42
CA ILE A 103 -3.68 2.98 21.38
C ILE A 103 -2.71 3.98 20.75
N GLY A 104 -3.09 4.55 19.62
CA GLY A 104 -2.28 5.50 18.88
C GLY A 104 -2.13 6.83 19.63
N ASP A 105 -0.96 7.43 19.53
CA ASP A 105 -0.77 8.81 19.96
C ASP A 105 -1.26 9.82 18.89
N SER A 106 -1.23 11.11 19.23
CA SER A 106 -1.71 12.17 18.33
C SER A 106 -0.89 12.30 17.04
N SER A 107 0.40 11.93 17.07
CA SER A 107 1.27 11.93 15.89
C SER A 107 0.93 10.76 14.97
N GLU A 108 0.82 9.56 15.52
CA GLU A 108 0.46 8.33 14.79
C GLU A 108 -0.91 8.49 14.10
N LEU A 109 -1.92 8.96 14.84
CA LEU A 109 -3.26 9.18 14.29
C LEU A 109 -3.31 10.32 13.28
N GLY A 110 -2.56 11.40 13.52
CA GLY A 110 -2.45 12.51 12.56
C GLY A 110 -1.82 12.07 11.24
N ALA A 111 -0.78 11.22 11.28
CA ALA A 111 -0.17 10.66 10.09
C ALA A 111 -1.13 9.72 9.35
N ALA A 112 -1.88 8.88 10.06
CA ALA A 112 -2.91 8.03 9.48
C ALA A 112 -4.00 8.84 8.78
N SER A 113 -4.53 9.87 9.45
CA SER A 113 -5.55 10.76 8.87
C SER A 113 -5.06 11.49 7.62
N ALA A 114 -3.81 11.94 7.61
CA ALA A 114 -3.23 12.59 6.44
C ALA A 114 -3.04 11.60 5.28
N MET A 115 -2.56 10.39 5.56
CA MET A 115 -2.26 9.41 4.50
C MET A 115 -3.53 8.82 3.88
N LEU A 116 -4.56 8.56 4.69
CA LEU A 116 -5.82 7.97 4.24
C LEU A 116 -6.87 9.02 3.84
N HIS A 117 -6.57 10.31 4.01
CA HIS A 117 -7.48 11.43 3.79
C HIS A 117 -8.79 11.36 4.60
N ASP A 118 -8.74 10.77 5.79
CA ASP A 118 -9.88 10.65 6.71
C ASP A 118 -9.56 11.34 8.06
N PRO A 119 -10.23 12.46 8.40
CA PRO A 119 -10.02 13.15 9.67
C PRO A 119 -10.60 12.41 10.90
N ASP A 120 -11.54 11.49 10.70
CA ASP A 120 -12.37 10.91 11.77
C ASP A 120 -12.03 9.44 12.11
N ILE A 121 -10.90 8.94 11.61
CA ILE A 121 -10.35 7.58 11.82
C ILE A 121 -10.51 7.12 13.26
N LYS A 122 -11.27 6.05 13.49
CA LYS A 122 -11.44 5.44 14.82
C LYS A 122 -10.39 4.37 15.09
N ALA A 123 -9.97 3.68 14.05
CA ALA A 123 -8.81 2.81 14.06
C ALA A 123 -8.23 2.73 12.64
N VAL A 124 -6.99 2.27 12.53
CA VAL A 124 -6.35 1.97 11.25
C VAL A 124 -5.53 0.69 11.38
N THR A 125 -5.61 -0.15 10.35
CA THR A 125 -4.83 -1.40 10.29
C THR A 125 -3.54 -1.20 9.50
N LEU A 126 -2.42 -1.37 10.19
CA LEU A 126 -1.06 -1.38 9.68
C LEU A 126 -0.58 -2.84 9.51
N VAL A 127 -1.00 -3.47 8.41
CA VAL A 127 -0.74 -4.89 8.10
C VAL A 127 -1.42 -5.84 9.09
N ASP A 128 -0.80 -6.09 10.25
CA ASP A 128 -1.30 -6.95 11.33
C ASP A 128 -1.40 -6.20 12.68
N VAL A 129 -1.04 -4.91 12.71
CA VAL A 129 -1.13 -4.05 13.89
C VAL A 129 -2.27 -3.04 13.71
N ILE A 130 -3.23 -3.03 14.62
CA ILE A 130 -4.36 -2.11 14.60
C ILE A 130 -4.08 -0.96 15.58
N LEU A 131 -4.01 0.26 15.05
CA LEU A 131 -3.93 1.47 15.87
C LEU A 131 -5.34 1.95 16.19
N PHE A 132 -5.75 1.90 17.45
CA PHE A 132 -7.01 2.47 17.89
C PHE A 132 -6.82 3.92 18.36
N ARG A 133 -7.82 4.76 18.11
CA ARG A 133 -7.82 6.15 18.62
C ARG A 133 -7.83 6.20 20.14
N ASP A 134 -8.58 5.33 20.78
CA ASP A 134 -8.77 5.32 22.22
C ASP A 134 -9.01 3.91 22.76
N ARG A 135 -9.02 3.80 24.09
CA ARG A 135 -9.20 2.53 24.79
C ARG A 135 -10.61 1.94 24.61
N GLU A 136 -11.63 2.78 24.43
CA GLU A 136 -13.00 2.31 24.26
C GLU A 136 -13.13 1.53 22.94
N GLY A 137 -12.62 2.08 21.84
CA GLY A 137 -12.56 1.39 20.55
C GLY A 137 -11.77 0.06 20.65
N ALA A 138 -10.63 0.08 21.33
CA ALA A 138 -9.77 -1.10 21.43
C ALA A 138 -10.33 -2.21 22.35
N LEU A 139 -11.03 -1.88 23.42
CA LEU A 139 -11.42 -2.84 24.46
C LEU A 139 -12.89 -3.25 24.39
N ASP A 140 -13.75 -2.40 23.83
CA ASP A 140 -15.20 -2.57 23.93
C ASP A 140 -15.89 -2.67 22.56
N ASP A 141 -15.32 -2.08 21.49
CA ASP A 141 -15.93 -2.06 20.16
C ASP A 141 -15.54 -3.25 19.28
N VAL A 142 -16.26 -4.36 19.49
CA VAL A 142 -16.12 -5.59 18.70
C VAL A 142 -16.41 -5.38 17.22
N ALA A 143 -17.32 -4.45 16.88
CA ALA A 143 -17.69 -4.21 15.49
C ALA A 143 -16.58 -3.45 14.76
N LEU A 144 -15.96 -2.46 15.41
CA LEU A 144 -14.77 -1.79 14.91
C LEU A 144 -13.61 -2.78 14.71
N TRP A 145 -13.35 -3.67 15.65
CA TRP A 145 -12.37 -4.75 15.44
C TRP A 145 -12.67 -5.61 14.21
N ALA A 146 -13.95 -5.90 13.95
CA ALA A 146 -14.36 -6.65 12.76
C ALA A 146 -14.06 -5.90 11.46
N HIS A 147 -14.19 -4.56 11.44
CA HIS A 147 -13.77 -3.72 10.32
C HIS A 147 -12.27 -3.88 10.07
N GLU A 148 -11.46 -3.63 11.11
CA GLU A 148 -10.00 -3.64 11.02
C GLU A 148 -9.43 -5.02 10.65
N LEU A 149 -10.05 -6.11 11.11
CA LEU A 149 -9.63 -7.46 10.73
C LEU A 149 -9.88 -7.77 9.26
N VAL A 150 -10.84 -7.12 8.60
CA VAL A 150 -11.00 -7.26 7.15
C VAL A 150 -9.78 -6.68 6.44
N HIS A 151 -9.26 -5.52 6.87
CA HIS A 151 -8.01 -5.00 6.32
C HIS A 151 -6.82 -5.91 6.61
N ALA A 152 -6.71 -6.46 7.82
CA ALA A 152 -5.66 -7.43 8.13
C ALA A 152 -5.73 -8.68 7.24
N GLN A 153 -6.94 -9.14 6.89
CA GLN A 153 -7.15 -10.21 5.92
C GLN A 153 -6.75 -9.78 4.50
N GLN A 154 -7.15 -8.59 4.05
CA GLN A 154 -6.76 -8.03 2.75
C GLN A 154 -5.24 -7.95 2.61
N TYR A 155 -4.51 -7.55 3.65
CA TYR A 155 -3.05 -7.56 3.66
C TYR A 155 -2.47 -8.97 3.52
N ARG A 156 -3.06 -9.98 4.17
CA ARG A 156 -2.62 -11.39 4.02
C ARG A 156 -2.86 -11.92 2.61
N GLU A 157 -3.95 -11.51 1.98
CA GLU A 157 -4.34 -11.98 0.65
C GLU A 157 -3.60 -11.27 -0.49
N TRP A 158 -3.41 -9.95 -0.37
CA TRP A 158 -2.90 -9.11 -1.46
C TRP A 158 -1.45 -8.65 -1.23
N GLY A 159 -0.94 -8.78 -0.01
CA GLY A 159 0.29 -8.12 0.41
C GLY A 159 0.11 -6.60 0.54
N VAL A 160 1.14 -5.93 1.06
CA VAL A 160 1.09 -4.47 1.30
C VAL A 160 1.05 -3.68 -0.01
N GLU A 161 1.80 -4.11 -1.03
CA GLU A 161 1.78 -3.51 -2.37
C GLU A 161 0.41 -3.64 -3.02
N GLY A 162 -0.17 -4.85 -2.99
CA GLY A 162 -1.48 -5.10 -3.58
C GLY A 162 -2.61 -4.34 -2.89
N PHE A 163 -2.54 -4.19 -1.56
CA PHE A 163 -3.44 -3.32 -0.82
C PHE A 163 -3.28 -1.85 -1.23
N ALA A 164 -2.04 -1.34 -1.23
CA ALA A 164 -1.78 0.07 -1.52
C ALA A 164 -2.17 0.47 -2.96
N SER A 165 -1.96 -0.40 -3.94
CA SER A 165 -2.45 -0.19 -5.32
C SER A 165 -3.96 -0.06 -5.36
N ARG A 166 -4.69 -1.01 -4.76
CA ARG A 166 -6.16 -1.00 -4.76
C ARG A 166 -6.72 0.22 -4.04
N TYR A 167 -6.16 0.58 -2.88
CA TYR A 167 -6.60 1.73 -2.12
C TYR A 167 -6.35 3.05 -2.87
N ALA A 168 -5.21 3.18 -3.56
CA ALA A 168 -4.87 4.35 -4.36
C ALA A 168 -5.68 4.45 -5.68
N GLU A 169 -6.24 3.33 -6.15
CA GLU A 169 -7.10 3.28 -7.33
C GLU A 169 -8.57 3.53 -6.97
N ASP A 170 -9.06 2.82 -5.96
CA ASP A 170 -10.46 2.83 -5.50
C ASP A 170 -10.53 2.41 -4.02
N ALA A 171 -10.43 3.40 -3.12
CA ALA A 171 -10.52 3.18 -1.68
C ALA A 171 -11.87 2.58 -1.26
N ASP A 172 -12.98 2.95 -1.93
CA ASP A 172 -14.31 2.45 -1.59
C ASP A 172 -14.39 0.93 -1.78
N SER A 173 -13.74 0.40 -2.83
CA SER A 173 -13.66 -1.05 -3.06
C SER A 173 -12.93 -1.83 -1.96
N VAL A 174 -12.03 -1.15 -1.22
CA VAL A 174 -11.27 -1.71 -0.10
C VAL A 174 -12.04 -1.58 1.21
N GLU A 175 -12.70 -0.44 1.43
CA GLU A 175 -13.45 -0.09 2.64
C GLU A 175 -14.80 -0.79 2.74
N GLN A 176 -15.51 -0.95 1.63
CA GLN A 176 -16.87 -1.49 1.63
C GLN A 176 -16.97 -2.88 2.30
N PRO A 177 -16.11 -3.87 2.00
CA PRO A 177 -16.15 -5.16 2.70
C PRO A 177 -15.92 -5.05 4.22
N ALA A 178 -15.12 -4.07 4.66
CA ALA A 178 -14.85 -3.84 6.08
C ALA A 178 -16.09 -3.28 6.78
N TYR A 179 -16.77 -2.30 6.19
CA TYR A 179 -18.06 -1.80 6.69
C TYR A 179 -19.17 -2.85 6.69
N GLU A 180 -19.23 -3.70 5.67
CA GLU A 180 -20.20 -4.81 5.60
C GLU A 180 -20.00 -5.78 6.77
N MET A 181 -18.75 -6.13 7.09
CA MET A 181 -18.43 -6.99 8.22
C MET A 181 -18.74 -6.32 9.55
N GLN A 182 -18.35 -5.06 9.73
CA GLN A 182 -18.69 -4.26 10.90
C GLN A 182 -20.19 -4.25 11.16
N PHE A 183 -21.00 -3.97 10.13
CA PHE A 183 -22.45 -3.97 10.23
C PHE A 183 -22.99 -5.36 10.59
N ARG A 184 -22.47 -6.41 9.96
CA ARG A 184 -22.85 -7.81 10.23
C ARG A 184 -22.61 -8.17 11.70
N VAL A 185 -21.43 -7.86 12.23
CA VAL A 185 -21.08 -8.12 13.64
C VAL A 185 -21.92 -7.27 14.58
N ALA A 186 -22.06 -5.97 14.33
CA ALA A 186 -22.88 -5.08 15.15
C ALA A 186 -24.34 -5.56 15.24
N LYS A 187 -24.93 -6.00 14.11
CA LYS A 187 -26.28 -6.55 14.07
C LYS A 187 -26.39 -7.83 14.90
N ALA A 188 -25.42 -8.74 14.79
CA ALA A 188 -25.42 -9.98 15.55
C ALA A 188 -25.29 -9.77 17.06
N LEU A 189 -24.55 -8.74 17.49
CA LEU A 189 -24.40 -8.41 18.92
C LEU A 189 -25.65 -7.76 19.53
N ARG A 190 -26.43 -7.01 18.75
CA ARG A 190 -27.71 -6.42 19.20
C ARG A 190 -28.84 -7.44 19.33
N GLY A 191 -28.72 -8.58 18.64
CA GLY A 191 -29.72 -9.66 18.66
C GLY A 191 -29.49 -10.74 19.72
N LYS A 192 -28.50 -10.55 20.59
CA LYS A 192 -28.20 -11.42 21.75
C LYS A 192 -28.63 -10.74 23.03
#